data_AF-A0A8J3WMC4-F1
#
_entry.id   AF-A0A8J3WMC4-F1
#
_cell.length_a   1.000
_cell.length_b   1.000
_cell.length_c   1.000
_cell.angle_alpha   90.00
_cell.angle_beta   90.00
_cell.angle_gamma   90.00
#
_symmetry.space_group_name_H-M   'P 1'
#
loop_
_entity.id
_entity.type
_entity.pdbx_description
1 polymer ?
#
loop_
_entity_poly.entity_id
_entity_poly.type
_entity_poly.pdbx_seq_one_letter_code
_entity_poly.pdbx_strand_id
1 'polypeptide(L)'
;MSPRQRGAVIALASIEFALTSAAAVDLWLRPQSGVRGHKALWWPVIFVQPVGPILYLLLGRHPGDTGTAPSPPAPEPAPAERRAVAPSP
;
A
#
# COMPACT_ATOMS: atom_id res chain seq x y z
N MET A 1 -12.79 -26.81 29.11
CA MET A 1 -11.60 -26.40 28.32
C MET A 1 -10.35 -26.73 29.09
N SER A 2 -9.34 -27.33 28.44
CA SER A 2 -8.04 -27.53 29.07
C SER A 2 -7.32 -26.17 29.23
N PRO A 3 -6.41 -26.02 30.21
CA PRO A 3 -5.61 -24.80 30.36
C PRO A 3 -4.86 -24.40 29.09
N ARG A 4 -4.39 -25.39 28.31
CA ARG A 4 -3.74 -25.16 27.01
C ARG A 4 -4.69 -24.59 25.97
N GLN A 5 -5.91 -25.12 25.88
CA GLN A 5 -6.93 -24.58 24.97
C GLN A 5 -7.32 -23.15 25.35
N ARG A 6 -7.46 -22.85 26.64
CA ARG A 6 -7.74 -21.48 27.11
C ARG A 6 -6.61 -20.53 26.74
N GLY A 7 -5.36 -20.93 26.95
CA GLY A 7 -4.19 -20.13 26.57
C GLY A 7 -4.14 -19.86 25.06
N ALA A 8 -4.41 -20.87 24.24
CA ALA A 8 -4.46 -20.72 22.78
C ALA A 8 -5.56 -19.75 22.32
N VAL A 9 -6.75 -19.85 22.90
CA VAL A 9 -7.87 -18.93 22.59
C VAL A 9 -7.51 -17.49 22.95
N ILE A 10 -6.91 -17.26 24.12
CA ILE A 10 -6.49 -15.93 24.55
C ILE A 10 -5.43 -15.37 23.58
N ALA A 11 -4.42 -16.16 23.23
CA ALA A 11 -3.37 -15.75 22.31
C ALA A 11 -3.94 -15.40 20.91
N LEU A 12 -4.82 -16.25 20.37
CA LEU A 12 -5.44 -16.01 19.07
C LEU A 12 -6.33 -14.77 19.09
N ALA A 13 -7.11 -14.57 20.15
CA ALA A 13 -7.94 -13.38 20.30
C ALA A 13 -7.09 -12.10 20.39
N SER A 14 -5.96 -12.13 21.11
CA SER A 14 -5.04 -11.01 21.18
C SER A 14 -4.40 -10.69 19.82
N ILE A 15 -3.99 -11.71 19.07
CA ILE A 15 -3.45 -11.55 17.71
C ILE A 15 -4.50 -10.92 16.79
N GLU A 16 -5.71 -11.46 16.79
CA GLU A 16 -6.80 -10.96 15.95
C GLU A 16 -7.17 -9.52 16.27
N PHE A 17 -7.23 -9.19 17.57
CA PHE A 17 -7.50 -7.83 18.02
C PHE A 17 -6.40 -6.86 17.56
N ALA A 18 -5.14 -7.27 17.65
CA ALA A 18 -4.01 -6.47 17.15
C ALA A 18 -4.06 -6.31 15.62
N LEU A 19 -4.36 -7.37 14.87
CA LEU A 19 -4.49 -7.33 13.40
C LEU A 19 -5.63 -6.40 12.97
N THR A 20 -6.80 -6.53 13.59
CA THR A 20 -7.97 -5.71 13.29
C THR A 20 -7.70 -4.24 13.60
N SER A 21 -7.10 -3.96 14.76
CA SER A 21 -6.74 -2.60 15.17
C SER A 21 -5.70 -1.99 14.22
N ALA A 22 -4.65 -2.75 13.85
CA ALA A 22 -3.64 -2.31 12.91
C ALA A 22 -4.24 -2.04 11.52
N ALA A 23 -5.12 -2.91 11.04
CA ALA A 23 -5.82 -2.73 9.75
C ALA A 23 -6.72 -1.50 9.77
N ALA A 24 -7.46 -1.26 10.85
CA ALA A 24 -8.32 -0.08 11.00
C ALA A 24 -7.51 1.23 11.04
N VAL A 25 -6.42 1.27 11.82
CA VAL A 25 -5.53 2.44 11.91
C VAL A 25 -4.83 2.70 10.57
N ASP A 26 -4.30 1.66 9.93
CA ASP A 26 -3.67 1.79 8.60
C ASP A 26 -4.70 2.28 7.57
N LEU A 27 -5.90 1.70 7.52
CA LEU A 27 -6.95 2.14 6.61
C LEU A 27 -7.37 3.59 6.90
N TRP A 28 -7.51 3.98 8.16
CA TRP A 28 -7.85 5.35 8.53
C TRP A 28 -6.81 6.35 8.03
N LEU A 29 -5.54 6.14 8.39
CA LEU A 29 -4.44 7.06 8.13
C LEU A 29 -4.01 7.08 6.65
N ARG A 30 -4.20 5.96 5.93
CA ARG A 30 -3.74 5.83 4.54
C ARG A 30 -4.63 6.65 3.59
N PRO A 31 -4.04 7.52 2.74
CA PRO A 31 -4.78 8.25 1.72
C PRO A 31 -5.35 7.29 0.66
N GLN A 32 -6.36 7.73 -0.09
CA GLN A 32 -7.07 6.88 -1.07
C GLN A 32 -6.14 6.32 -2.15
N SER A 33 -5.13 7.06 -2.58
CA SER A 33 -4.11 6.60 -3.55
C SER A 33 -3.26 5.44 -3.03
N GLY A 34 -3.12 5.32 -1.72
CA GLY A 34 -2.38 4.23 -1.08
C GLY A 34 -3.18 2.95 -0.89
N VAL A 35 -4.46 2.91 -1.26
CA VAL A 35 -5.35 1.77 -1.07
C VAL A 35 -5.77 1.22 -2.44
N ARG A 36 -5.73 -0.11 -2.61
CA ARG A 36 -6.15 -0.76 -3.85
C ARG A 36 -7.67 -0.69 -3.97
N GLY A 37 -8.14 0.17 -4.88
CA GLY A 37 -9.57 0.39 -5.13
C GLY A 37 -10.23 1.38 -4.17
N HIS A 38 -11.55 1.29 -4.01
CA HIS A 38 -12.30 2.21 -3.15
C HIS A 38 -12.03 1.92 -1.67
N LYS A 39 -11.44 2.90 -0.97
CA LYS A 39 -11.16 2.86 0.48
C LYS A 39 -12.36 2.41 1.32
N ALA A 40 -13.57 2.84 0.94
CA ALA A 40 -14.81 2.48 1.64
C ALA A 40 -15.13 0.98 1.61
N LEU A 41 -14.73 0.24 0.56
CA LEU A 41 -14.99 -1.19 0.46
C LEU A 41 -14.15 -2.01 1.44
N TRP A 42 -13.01 -1.48 1.89
CA TRP A 42 -12.14 -2.19 2.83
C TRP A 42 -12.63 -2.12 4.28
N TRP A 43 -13.46 -1.15 4.64
CA TRP A 43 -14.07 -1.05 5.97
C TRP A 43 -14.91 -2.27 6.35
N PRO A 44 -15.88 -2.75 5.56
CA PRO A 44 -16.61 -3.98 5.90
C PRO A 44 -15.70 -5.22 5.84
N VAL A 45 -14.70 -5.23 4.96
CA VAL A 45 -13.79 -6.38 4.80
C VAL A 45 -12.98 -6.63 6.07
N ILE A 46 -12.44 -5.60 6.74
CA ILE A 46 -11.63 -5.80 7.96
C ILE A 46 -12.42 -6.40 9.14
N PHE A 47 -13.76 -6.39 9.10
CA PHE A 47 -14.60 -7.02 10.13
C PHE A 47 -14.95 -8.49 9.83
N VAL A 48 -14.52 -9.03 8.70
CA VAL A 48 -14.72 -10.46 8.36
C VAL A 48 -13.68 -11.29 9.09
N GLN A 49 -13.96 -11.71 10.32
CA GLN A 49 -12.98 -12.39 11.16
C GLN A 49 -12.74 -13.85 10.73
N PRO A 50 -11.49 -14.35 10.74
CA PRO A 50 -10.21 -13.64 10.96
C PRO A 50 -9.56 -13.14 9.64
N VAL A 51 -10.18 -13.41 8.49
CA VAL A 51 -9.55 -13.28 7.17
C VAL A 51 -9.43 -11.81 6.73
N GLY A 52 -10.35 -10.96 7.18
CA GLY A 52 -10.52 -9.58 6.78
C GLY A 52 -9.30 -8.69 7.00
N PRO A 53 -8.81 -8.56 8.25
CA PRO A 53 -7.62 -7.76 8.55
C PRO A 53 -6.39 -8.23 7.78
N ILE A 54 -6.22 -9.56 7.67
CA ILE A 54 -5.11 -10.18 6.94
C ILE A 54 -5.20 -9.82 5.45
N LEU A 55 -6.38 -9.95 4.85
CA LEU A 55 -6.60 -9.65 3.44
C LEU A 55 -6.32 -8.17 3.13
N TYR A 56 -6.73 -7.25 4.00
CA TYR A 56 -6.41 -5.83 3.85
C TYR A 56 -4.91 -5.56 3.94
N LEU A 57 -4.24 -6.06 4.98
CA LEU A 57 -2.82 -5.82 5.20
C LEU A 57 -1.94 -6.42 4.08
N LEU A 58 -2.36 -7.53 3.47
CA LEU A 58 -1.61 -8.17 2.39
C LEU A 58 -1.99 -7.62 1.00
N LEU A 59 -3.28 -7.47 0.70
CA LEU A 59 -3.77 -7.15 -0.65
C LEU A 59 -4.40 -5.77 -0.80
N GLY A 60 -4.83 -5.12 0.29
CA GLY A 60 -5.50 -3.82 0.25
C GLY A 60 -4.55 -2.63 0.17
N ARG A 61 -3.28 -2.80 0.57
CA ARG A 61 -2.26 -1.75 0.48
C ARG A 61 -1.73 -1.64 -0.93
N HIS A 62 -1.74 -0.43 -1.47
CA HIS A 62 -1.00 -0.06 -2.67
C HIS A 62 0.32 0.58 -2.18
N PRO A 63 1.49 0.13 -2.67
CA PRO A 63 2.67 0.97 -2.65
C PRO A 63 2.25 2.19 -3.50
N GLY A 64 1.98 3.31 -2.84
CA GLY A 64 1.83 4.57 -3.55
C GLY A 64 3.05 4.67 -4.42
N ASP A 65 2.80 4.69 -5.74
CA ASP A 65 3.63 5.31 -6.76
C ASP A 65 4.92 5.80 -6.13
N THR A 66 5.94 4.92 -6.14
CA THR A 66 7.32 5.33 -5.94
C THR A 66 7.44 6.44 -6.94
N GLY A 67 7.40 7.69 -6.47
CA GLY A 67 7.20 8.85 -7.33
C GLY A 67 8.08 8.59 -8.51
N THR A 68 7.49 8.51 -9.71
CA THR A 68 8.28 8.51 -10.92
C THR A 68 9.13 9.75 -10.74
N ALA A 69 10.36 9.56 -10.23
CA ALA A 69 11.32 10.62 -10.10
C ALA A 69 11.28 11.18 -11.52
N PRO A 70 10.90 12.46 -11.70
CA PRO A 70 10.63 13.01 -13.02
C PRO A 70 11.77 12.52 -13.87
N SER A 71 11.45 11.69 -14.90
CA SER A 71 12.49 11.01 -15.67
C SER A 71 13.55 12.06 -15.93
N PRO A 72 14.81 11.83 -15.48
CA PRO A 72 15.82 12.89 -15.53
C PRO A 72 15.73 13.50 -16.92
N PRO A 73 15.56 14.83 -17.02
CA PRO A 73 15.26 15.47 -18.30
C PRO A 73 16.24 14.89 -19.30
N ALA A 74 15.70 14.36 -20.41
CA ALA A 74 16.49 13.65 -21.41
C ALA A 74 17.80 14.41 -21.61
N PRO A 75 18.97 13.75 -21.54
CA PRO A 75 20.26 14.43 -21.56
C PRO A 75 20.24 15.40 -22.72
N GLU A 76 20.35 16.69 -22.41
CA GLU A 76 20.29 17.76 -23.40
C GLU A 76 21.26 17.37 -24.54
N PRO A 77 20.81 17.33 -25.81
CA PRO A 77 21.65 16.84 -26.89
C PRO A 77 22.94 17.65 -26.90
N ALA A 78 24.07 16.94 -26.99
CA ALA A 78 25.39 17.52 -26.90
C ALA A 78 25.53 18.68 -27.91
N PRO A 79 26.32 19.73 -27.61
CA PRO A 79 26.44 20.92 -28.48
C PRO A 79 26.78 20.62 -29.95
N ALA A 80 27.37 19.45 -30.22
CA ALA A 80 27.69 18.98 -31.57
C ALA A 80 26.45 18.69 -32.42
N GLU A 81 25.38 18.12 -31.86
CA GLU A 81 24.17 17.79 -32.62
C GLU A 81 23.32 19.04 -32.95
N ARG A 82 23.37 20.09 -32.13
CA ARG A 82 22.65 21.35 -32.38
C ARG A 82 23.20 22.12 -33.58
N ARG A 83 24.50 21.98 -33.87
CA ARG A 83 25.11 22.60 -35.06
C ARG A 83 24.72 21.90 -36.36
N ALA A 84 24.32 20.63 -36.32
CA ALA A 84 23.92 19.88 -37.51
C ALA A 84 22.47 20.19 -37.97
N VAL A 85 21.65 20.82 -37.13
CA VAL A 85 20.23 21.12 -37.38
C VAL A 85 19.97 22.60 -37.70
N ALA A 86 21.01 23.44 -37.76
CA ALA A 86 20.85 24.81 -38.23
C ALA A 86 20.76 24.82 -39.78
N PRO A 87 19.69 25.35 -40.39
CA PRO A 87 19.62 25.48 -41.84
C PRO A 87 20.72 26.45 -42.30
N SER A 88 21.54 26.01 -43.26
CA SER A 88 22.55 26.87 -43.89
C SER A 88 21.86 28.03 -44.63
N PRO A 89 22.37 29.28 -44.49
CA PRO A 89 21.82 30.44 -45.18
C PRO A 89 22.04 30.42 -46.69
#